data_AF-A0A077QJH2-F1
#
_entry.id   AF-A0A077QJH2-F1
#
_cell.length_a   1.000
_cell.length_b   1.000
_cell.length_c   1.000
_cell.angle_alpha   90.00
_cell.angle_beta   90.00
_cell.angle_gamma   90.00
#
_symmetry.space_group_name_H-M   'P 1'
#
loop_
_entity.id
_entity.type
_entity.pdbx_description
1 polymer ?
#
loop_
_entity_poly.entity_id
_entity_poly.type
_entity_poly.pdbx_seq_one_letter_code
_entity_poly.pdbx_strand_id
1 'polypeptide(L)'
;MEFDINGKKYRAGKLNAFQQQDLAVALVPIVPALKPIWDNLKPSGVDENGKPIFDKGSIADILTPLAEAVRTLGKESRYEINDICLSVVSREAGGAWTVIYNGQQLMFDDINGLDLLKVVGHVIKGSLSNFFPDLPESDELSPVNPA
;
A
#
# COMPACT_ATOMS: atom_id res chain seq x y z
N MET A 1 4.18 -2.75 11.51
CA MET A 1 5.13 -2.52 10.39
C MET A 1 5.65 -1.11 10.51
N GLU A 2 6.96 -0.88 10.36
CA GLU A 2 7.56 0.46 10.31
C GLU A 2 7.90 0.83 8.86
N PHE A 3 7.80 2.11 8.52
CA PHE A 3 8.11 2.64 7.19
C PHE A 3 8.44 4.14 7.26
N ASP A 4 9.18 4.63 6.25
CA ASP A 4 9.62 6.02 6.18
C ASP A 4 8.94 6.76 5.03
N ILE A 5 8.47 7.98 5.31
CA ILE A 5 7.95 8.90 4.29
C ILE A 5 8.62 10.26 4.51
N ASN A 6 9.35 10.74 3.50
CA ASN A 6 10.05 12.03 3.51
C ASN A 6 10.95 12.21 4.76
N GLY A 7 11.67 11.16 5.17
CA GLY A 7 12.57 11.18 6.32
C GLY A 7 11.88 11.18 7.69
N LYS A 8 10.56 10.93 7.74
CA LYS A 8 9.80 10.76 8.98
C LYS A 8 9.45 9.29 9.13
N LYS A 9 9.68 8.75 10.33
CA LYS A 9 9.35 7.38 10.68
C LYS A 9 7.88 7.25 11.06
N TYR A 10 7.23 6.30 10.43
CA TYR A 10 5.86 5.89 10.72
C TYR A 10 5.86 4.42 11.16
N ARG A 11 4.84 4.06 11.93
CA ARG A 11 4.51 2.68 12.23
C ARG A 11 3.01 2.46 12.09
N ALA A 12 2.65 1.32 11.52
CA ALA A 12 1.29 0.82 11.48
C ALA A 12 1.14 -0.38 12.41
N GLY A 13 0.12 -0.33 13.26
CA GLY A 13 -0.40 -1.48 14.01
C GLY A 13 -1.11 -2.49 13.10
N LYS A 14 -1.50 -3.63 13.66
CA LYS A 14 -2.24 -4.66 12.93
C LYS A 14 -3.72 -4.30 12.90
N LEU A 15 -4.33 -4.30 11.71
CA LEU A 15 -5.79 -4.22 11.58
C LEU A 15 -6.43 -5.48 12.16
N ASN A 16 -7.53 -5.33 12.90
CA ASN A 16 -8.32 -6.47 13.35
C ASN A 16 -9.13 -7.10 12.18
N ALA A 17 -9.73 -8.26 12.39
CA ALA A 17 -10.42 -8.99 11.32
C ALA A 17 -11.60 -8.21 10.69
N PHE A 18 -12.37 -7.47 11.50
CA PHE A 18 -13.46 -6.63 10.99
C PHE A 18 -12.92 -5.48 10.13
N GLN A 19 -11.91 -4.77 10.63
CA GLN A 19 -11.24 -3.70 9.88
C GLN A 19 -10.66 -4.20 8.55
N GLN A 20 -10.09 -5.40 8.53
CA GLN A 20 -9.58 -6.00 7.30
C GLN A 20 -10.71 -6.33 6.31
N GLN A 21 -11.84 -6.85 6.79
CA GLN A 21 -13.01 -7.14 5.97
C GLN A 21 -13.61 -5.85 5.38
N ASP A 22 -13.82 -4.83 6.22
CA ASP A 22 -14.41 -3.55 5.79
C ASP A 22 -13.46 -2.86 4.79
N LEU A 23 -12.15 -2.87 5.06
CA LEU A 23 -11.16 -2.37 4.11
C LEU A 23 -11.20 -3.12 2.79
N ALA A 24 -11.32 -4.45 2.81
CA ALA A 24 -11.42 -5.24 1.59
C ALA A 24 -12.67 -4.85 0.78
N VAL A 25 -13.83 -4.74 1.42
CA VAL A 25 -15.10 -4.32 0.80
C VAL A 25 -14.99 -2.91 0.21
N ALA A 26 -14.43 -1.97 0.96
CA ALA A 26 -14.25 -0.59 0.52
C ALA A 26 -13.31 -0.46 -0.69
N LEU A 27 -12.37 -1.40 -0.86
CA LEU A 27 -11.44 -1.45 -1.99
C LEU A 27 -11.98 -2.22 -3.20
N VAL A 28 -13.04 -3.04 -3.07
CA VAL A 28 -13.64 -3.80 -4.20
C VAL A 28 -13.90 -2.93 -5.44
N PRO A 29 -14.47 -1.72 -5.34
CA PRO A 29 -14.80 -0.92 -6.51
C PRO A 29 -13.59 -0.55 -7.37
N ILE A 30 -12.39 -0.43 -6.77
CA ILE A 30 -11.18 -0.02 -7.51
C ILE A 30 -10.36 -1.17 -8.06
N VAL A 31 -10.64 -2.41 -7.67
CA VAL A 31 -9.90 -3.59 -8.14
C VAL A 31 -9.80 -3.63 -9.68
N PRO A 32 -10.88 -3.39 -10.45
CA PRO A 32 -10.78 -3.39 -11.91
C PRO A 32 -9.86 -2.30 -12.47
N ALA A 33 -9.88 -1.10 -11.87
CA ALA A 33 -9.06 0.04 -12.31
C ALA A 33 -7.57 -0.14 -11.95
N LEU A 34 -7.26 -0.89 -10.89
CA LEU A 34 -5.88 -1.17 -10.48
C LEU A 34 -5.25 -2.33 -11.25
N LYS A 35 -6.04 -3.21 -11.89
CA LYS A 35 -5.55 -4.32 -12.69
C LYS A 35 -4.45 -3.94 -13.71
N PRO A 36 -4.60 -2.91 -14.55
CA PRO A 36 -3.54 -2.51 -15.48
C PRO A 36 -2.27 -2.05 -14.76
N ILE A 37 -2.38 -1.38 -13.61
CA ILE A 37 -1.20 -0.99 -12.81
C ILE A 37 -0.46 -2.24 -12.33
N TRP A 38 -1.20 -3.27 -11.89
CA TRP A 38 -0.64 -4.55 -11.49
C TRP A 38 0.02 -5.30 -12.64
N ASP A 39 -0.61 -5.31 -13.82
CA ASP A 39 -0.05 -5.96 -15.00
C ASP A 39 1.25 -5.27 -15.47
N ASN A 40 1.36 -3.94 -15.32
CA ASN A 40 2.60 -3.18 -15.57
C ASN A 40 3.69 -3.40 -14.50
N LEU A 41 3.30 -3.77 -13.28
CA LEU A 41 4.22 -4.11 -12.19
C LEU A 41 4.64 -5.58 -12.21
N LYS A 42 4.10 -6.41 -13.11
CA LYS A 42 4.61 -7.77 -13.28
C LYS A 42 6.00 -7.71 -13.91
N PRO A 43 6.97 -8.48 -13.41
CA PRO A 43 8.26 -8.57 -14.07
C PRO A 43 8.08 -9.13 -15.48
N SER A 44 8.62 -8.41 -16.46
CA SER A 44 8.69 -8.82 -17.88
C SER A 44 9.70 -9.96 -18.09
N GLY A 45 10.53 -10.25 -17.07
CA GLY A 45 11.47 -11.35 -17.05
C GLY A 45 12.33 -11.33 -15.78
N VAL A 46 13.35 -12.16 -15.76
CA VAL A 46 14.44 -12.13 -14.75
C VAL A 46 15.76 -11.88 -15.48
N ASP A 47 16.65 -11.09 -14.88
CA ASP A 47 17.98 -10.85 -15.42
C ASP A 47 18.90 -12.05 -15.16
N GLU A 48 20.13 -11.97 -15.69
CA GLU A 48 21.17 -12.99 -15.53
C GLU A 48 21.54 -13.27 -14.05
N ASN A 49 21.16 -12.38 -13.13
CA ASN A 49 21.39 -12.51 -11.69
C ASN A 49 20.11 -12.92 -10.93
N GLY A 50 19.04 -13.31 -11.64
CA GLY A 50 17.76 -13.70 -11.06
C GLY A 50 16.94 -12.53 -10.52
N LYS A 51 17.28 -11.27 -10.83
CA LYS A 51 16.48 -10.12 -10.41
C LYS A 51 15.32 -9.88 -11.37
N PRO A 52 14.11 -9.61 -10.87
CA PRO A 52 12.98 -9.27 -11.71
C PRO A 52 13.26 -8.00 -12.54
N ILE A 53 13.11 -8.13 -13.86
CA ILE A 53 13.16 -7.04 -14.83
C ILE A 53 11.75 -6.49 -14.97
N PHE A 54 11.55 -5.22 -14.64
CA PHE A 54 10.29 -4.54 -14.85
C PHE A 54 10.37 -3.71 -16.12
N ASP A 55 9.34 -3.77 -16.97
CA ASP A 55 9.22 -2.80 -18.04
C ASP A 55 9.13 -1.39 -17.44
N LYS A 56 9.86 -0.45 -18.05
CA LYS A 56 9.81 0.96 -17.67
C LYS A 56 8.50 1.56 -18.18
N GLY A 57 7.37 1.13 -17.62
CA GLY A 57 6.10 1.82 -17.81
C GLY A 57 6.30 3.29 -17.50
N SER A 58 5.88 4.16 -18.41
CA SER A 58 5.91 5.59 -18.19
C SER A 58 5.02 5.91 -17.00
N ILE A 59 5.38 6.91 -16.19
CA ILE A 59 4.45 7.45 -15.18
C ILE A 59 3.10 7.79 -15.85
N ALA A 60 3.11 8.19 -17.12
CA ALA A 60 1.89 8.42 -17.89
C ALA A 60 0.96 7.18 -17.99
N ASP A 61 1.51 5.98 -18.05
CA ASP A 61 0.76 4.73 -18.25
C ASP A 61 -0.02 4.32 -16.99
N ILE A 62 0.39 4.82 -15.83
CA ILE A 62 -0.29 4.59 -14.54
C ILE A 62 -1.25 5.73 -14.14
N LEU A 63 -1.17 6.90 -14.79
CA LEU A 63 -2.00 8.06 -14.42
C LEU A 63 -3.48 7.83 -14.75
N THR A 64 -3.79 7.32 -15.94
CA THR A 64 -5.17 7.04 -16.37
C THR A 64 -5.87 6.04 -15.45
N PRO A 65 -5.33 4.82 -15.20
CA PRO A 65 -5.99 3.87 -14.30
C PRO A 65 -6.07 4.39 -12.85
N LEU A 66 -5.10 5.18 -12.40
CA LEU A 66 -5.18 5.83 -11.09
C LEU A 66 -6.32 6.87 -11.03
N ALA A 67 -6.49 7.68 -12.07
CA ALA A 67 -7.59 8.64 -12.16
C ALA A 67 -8.96 7.93 -12.16
N GLU A 68 -9.08 6.81 -12.87
CA GLU A 68 -10.27 5.97 -12.87
C GLU A 68 -10.55 5.35 -11.50
N ALA A 69 -9.52 4.88 -10.79
CA ALA A 69 -9.65 4.35 -9.43
C ALA A 69 -10.15 5.45 -8.47
N VAL A 70 -9.58 6.66 -8.54
CA VAL A 70 -10.01 7.80 -7.72
C VAL A 70 -11.46 8.20 -8.02
N ARG A 71 -11.86 8.16 -9.30
CA ARG A 71 -13.24 8.46 -9.71
C ARG A 71 -14.23 7.40 -9.23
N THR A 72 -13.82 6.14 -9.25
CA THR A 72 -14.63 5.00 -8.84
C THR A 72 -14.80 4.94 -7.33
N LEU A 73 -13.78 5.36 -6.57
CA LEU A 73 -13.91 5.56 -5.13
C LEU A 73 -14.92 6.68 -4.85
N GLY A 74 -16.11 6.30 -4.42
CA GLY A 74 -17.08 7.22 -3.86
C GLY A 74 -16.49 7.94 -2.64
N LYS A 75 -17.11 9.09 -2.30
CA LYS A 75 -16.70 9.88 -1.13
C LYS A 75 -16.70 9.03 0.14
N GLU A 76 -17.73 8.21 0.33
CA GLU A 76 -17.89 7.29 1.47
C GLU A 76 -16.74 6.30 1.58
N SER A 77 -16.45 5.52 0.52
CA SER A 77 -15.34 4.55 0.53
C SER A 77 -13.99 5.22 0.82
N ARG A 78 -13.76 6.46 0.35
CA ARG A 78 -12.53 7.19 0.69
C ARG A 78 -12.43 7.52 2.17
N TYR A 79 -13.54 7.93 2.80
CA TYR A 79 -13.55 8.17 4.25
C TYR A 79 -13.32 6.89 5.02
N GLU A 80 -14.00 5.81 4.65
CA GLU A 80 -13.87 4.50 5.30
C GLU A 80 -12.43 3.96 5.21
N ILE A 81 -11.83 3.96 4.01
CA ILE A 81 -10.44 3.53 3.81
C ILE A 81 -9.48 4.35 4.68
N ASN A 82 -9.65 5.68 4.68
CA ASN A 82 -8.81 6.57 5.48
C ASN A 82 -9.01 6.33 6.98
N ASP A 83 -10.25 6.18 7.43
CA ASP A 83 -10.56 5.98 8.84
C ASP A 83 -9.95 4.68 9.36
N ILE A 84 -10.15 3.58 8.62
CA ILE A 84 -9.58 2.27 8.95
C ILE A 84 -8.05 2.35 8.96
N CYS A 85 -7.44 2.82 7.86
CA CYS A 85 -5.99 2.77 7.70
C CYS A 85 -5.26 3.71 8.68
N LEU A 86 -5.77 4.93 8.86
CA LEU A 86 -5.08 5.93 9.68
C LEU A 86 -5.27 5.68 11.18
N SER A 87 -6.35 4.99 11.60
CA SER A 87 -6.60 4.65 13.01
C SER A 87 -5.49 3.82 13.67
N VAL A 88 -4.69 3.10 12.86
CA VAL A 88 -3.60 2.25 13.35
C VAL A 88 -2.22 2.83 13.12
N VAL A 89 -2.11 4.08 12.65
CA VAL A 89 -0.82 4.69 12.29
C VAL A 89 -0.35 5.67 13.35
N SER A 90 0.92 5.55 13.71
CA SER A 90 1.65 6.53 14.52
C SER A 90 2.89 7.02 13.78
N ARG A 91 3.34 8.22 14.11
CA ARG A 91 4.59 8.83 13.63
C ARG A 91 5.51 9.10 14.81
N GLU A 92 6.81 8.91 14.61
CA GLU A 92 7.81 9.30 15.60
C GLU A 92 7.92 10.82 15.67
N ALA A 93 7.75 11.37 16.87
CA ALA A 93 7.89 12.79 17.17
C ALA A 93 8.46 12.95 18.59
N GLY A 94 9.59 13.63 18.72
CA GLY A 94 10.20 13.91 20.02
C GLY A 94 10.60 12.67 20.84
N GLY A 95 10.97 11.57 20.17
CA GLY A 95 11.33 10.31 20.82
C GLY A 95 10.14 9.48 21.30
N ALA A 96 8.91 9.89 20.96
CA ALA A 96 7.68 9.15 21.23
C ALA A 96 6.93 8.84 19.94
N TRP A 97 6.07 7.84 19.99
CA TRP A 97 5.16 7.52 18.89
C TRP A 97 3.80 8.15 19.13
N THR A 98 3.39 9.05 18.24
CA THR A 98 2.13 9.77 18.35
C THR A 98 1.20 9.37 17.21
N VAL A 99 -0.07 9.10 17.52
CA VAL A 99 -1.09 8.80 16.50
C VAL A 99 -1.19 9.95 15.50
N ILE A 100 -1.34 9.64 14.22
CA ILE A 100 -1.42 10.68 13.18
C ILE A 100 -2.84 11.17 12.93
N TYR A 101 -3.85 10.44 13.42
CA TYR A 101 -5.26 10.65 13.15
C TYR A 101 -6.09 10.27 14.37
N ASN A 102 -7.11 11.08 14.68
CA ASN A 102 -7.96 10.91 15.86
C ASN A 102 -9.42 10.55 15.54
N GLY A 103 -9.73 10.16 14.29
CA GLY A 103 -11.10 9.92 13.83
C GLY A 103 -11.77 11.15 13.18
N GLN A 104 -11.14 12.33 13.25
CA GLN A 104 -11.70 13.56 12.67
C GLN A 104 -10.67 14.37 11.90
N GLN A 105 -9.46 14.49 12.43
CA GLN A 105 -8.41 15.32 11.86
C GLN A 105 -7.04 14.66 11.99
N LEU A 106 -6.10 15.10 11.14
CA LEU A 106 -4.71 14.75 11.26
C LEU A 106 -4.07 15.54 12.41
N MET A 107 -3.16 14.91 13.15
CA MET A 107 -2.42 15.53 14.26
C MET A 107 -1.17 16.29 13.80
N PHE A 108 -0.86 16.22 12.51
CA PHE A 108 0.36 16.74 11.93
C PHE A 108 0.03 17.53 10.66
N ASP A 109 0.17 18.86 10.71
CA ASP A 109 -0.18 19.78 9.62
C ASP A 109 0.73 19.63 8.38
N ASP A 110 1.90 19.03 8.57
CA ASP A 110 2.88 18.77 7.51
C ASP A 110 2.57 17.50 6.69
N ILE A 111 1.51 16.75 7.03
CA ILE A 111 1.02 15.62 6.22
C ILE A 111 0.11 16.18 5.12
N ASN A 112 0.64 16.26 3.90
CA ASN A 112 -0.15 16.62 2.72
C ASN A 112 -0.91 15.40 2.15
N GLY A 113 -1.77 15.65 1.16
CA GLY A 113 -2.58 14.60 0.53
C GLY A 113 -1.77 13.46 -0.09
N LEU A 114 -0.57 13.72 -0.64
CA LEU A 114 0.29 12.67 -1.20
C LEU A 114 0.92 11.82 -0.11
N ASP A 115 1.32 12.43 0.99
CA ASP A 115 1.87 11.70 2.14
C ASP A 115 0.79 10.84 2.81
N LEU A 116 -0.44 11.33 2.90
CA LEU A 116 -1.59 10.55 3.36
C LEU A 116 -1.85 9.33 2.47
N LEU A 117 -1.82 9.50 1.14
CA LEU A 117 -1.97 8.38 0.20
C LEU A 117 -0.86 7.34 0.36
N LYS A 118 0.40 7.75 0.57
CA LYS A 118 1.51 6.84 0.83
C LYS A 118 1.30 6.06 2.13
N VAL A 119 0.91 6.73 3.21
CA VAL A 119 0.61 6.08 4.50
C VAL A 119 -0.47 5.00 4.32
N VAL A 120 -1.59 5.37 3.69
CA VAL A 120 -2.70 4.44 3.42
C VAL A 120 -2.22 3.26 2.57
N GLY A 121 -1.44 3.52 1.51
CA GLY A 121 -0.86 2.49 0.66
C GLY A 121 0.02 1.49 1.43
N HIS A 122 0.84 1.96 2.37
CA HIS A 122 1.64 1.08 3.24
C HIS A 122 0.77 0.20 4.14
N VAL A 123 -0.30 0.74 4.73
CA VAL A 123 -1.23 -0.03 5.57
C VAL A 123 -1.98 -1.08 4.75
N ILE A 124 -2.48 -0.71 3.57
CA ILE A 124 -3.17 -1.62 2.64
C ILE A 124 -2.23 -2.76 2.24
N LYS A 125 -1.00 -2.45 1.81
CA LYS A 125 0.00 -3.46 1.44
C LYS A 125 0.25 -4.44 2.58
N GLY A 126 0.49 -3.93 3.79
CA GLY A 126 0.76 -4.78 4.96
C GLY A 126 -0.45 -5.61 5.41
N SER A 127 -1.67 -5.10 5.21
CA SER A 127 -2.90 -5.76 5.66
C SER A 127 -3.39 -6.81 4.68
N LEU A 128 -3.30 -6.52 3.37
CA LEU A 128 -3.78 -7.39 2.30
C LEU A 128 -2.76 -8.41 1.82
N SER A 129 -1.50 -8.36 2.30
CA SER A 129 -0.51 -9.42 2.07
C SER A 129 -0.99 -10.81 2.51
N ASN A 130 -1.95 -10.88 3.45
CA ASN A 130 -2.56 -12.15 3.87
C ASN A 130 -3.82 -12.52 3.05
N PHE A 131 -4.39 -11.57 2.30
CA PHE A 131 -5.63 -11.75 1.51
C PHE A 131 -5.34 -12.05 0.04
N PHE A 132 -4.34 -11.38 -0.53
CA PHE A 132 -3.80 -11.72 -1.82
C PHE A 132 -2.57 -12.58 -1.55
N PRO A 133 -2.58 -13.88 -1.87
CA PRO A 133 -1.39 -14.71 -1.73
C PRO A 133 -0.23 -14.03 -2.45
N ASP A 134 0.95 -14.14 -1.87
CA ASP A 134 2.17 -13.42 -2.24
C ASP A 134 2.23 -13.14 -3.75
N LEU A 135 2.34 -11.85 -4.11
CA LEU A 135 3.09 -11.52 -5.31
C LEU A 135 4.39 -12.31 -5.21
N PRO A 136 4.75 -13.15 -6.20
CA PRO A 136 5.82 -14.11 -6.04
C PRO A 136 7.05 -13.40 -5.48
N GLU A 137 7.25 -13.56 -4.16
CA GLU A 137 8.56 -13.35 -3.57
C GLU A 137 9.44 -14.32 -4.36
N SER A 138 10.56 -13.81 -4.83
CA SER A 138 11.53 -14.61 -5.56
C SER A 138 12.07 -15.63 -4.58
N ASP A 139 11.33 -16.75 -4.46
CA ASP A 139 11.55 -17.75 -3.45
C ASP A 139 12.92 -18.38 -3.72
N GLU A 140 13.69 -18.44 -2.64
CA GLU A 140 15.13 -18.69 -2.64
C GLU A 140 15.48 -19.97 -3.41
N LEU A 141 16.29 -19.82 -4.46
CA LEU A 141 17.01 -20.94 -5.07
C LEU A 141 18.08 -21.44 -4.09
N SER A 142 17.70 -22.37 -3.21
CA SER A 142 18.67 -23.26 -2.57
C SER A 142 19.17 -24.27 -3.61
N PRO A 143 20.48 -24.34 -3.91
CA PRO A 143 20.99 -25.24 -4.93
C PRO A 143 21.03 -26.68 -4.41
N VAL A 144 20.25 -27.57 -5.03
CA VAL A 144 20.45 -29.02 -4.91
C VAL A 144 21.68 -29.39 -5.74
N ASN A 145 22.73 -29.81 -5.05
CA ASN A 145 23.99 -30.29 -5.63
C ASN A 145 23.79 -31.69 -6.25
N PRO A 146 24.14 -31.93 -7.53
CA PRO A 146 24.06 -33.27 -8.09
C PRO A 146 25.32 -34.09 -7.75
N ALA A 147 25.11 -35.33 -7.32
CA ALA A 147 26.11 -36.39 -7.24
C ALA A 147 26.14 -37.20 -8.53
#